data_AF-A0A8B9MRQ3-F1
#
_entry.id   AF-A0A8B9MRQ3-F1
#
_cell.length_a   1.000
_cell.length_b   1.000
_cell.length_c   1.000
_cell.angle_alpha   90.00
_cell.angle_beta   90.00
_cell.angle_gamma   90.00
#
_symmetry.space_group_name_H-M   'P 1'
#
loop_
_entity.id
_entity.type
_entity.pdbx_description
1 polymer ?
#
loop_
_entity_poly.entity_id
_entity_poly.type
_entity_poly.pdbx_seq_one_letter_code
_entity_poly.pdbx_strand_id
1 'polypeptide(L)'
;MLSLKLPRLLSINQVPKGYQEQGILFGYRPPRSSAADCLLSVFQMTNETLNIWTHFVPAWYFVWTLVGRLRGPGGREDPHSWPLLAYLLTCCIYPLASSCAHTFSTMSTRTRHICYFFDYAALSMYSLGSALAYSAYIFPAEWVNSTFHHCYIPIAVFNTVVSTSLSCYSRFLEVEWPRFSKASRTLAFVYPYLFDSIPLFYRFYLCAAESCTEAAILVHYKHTIFAFLTCFIFASHLPERLAPGHFDYIGHSHQVFHVCGIIGTHFQMEAIMMDMAERHNQLLPTSLLPSSLQTLGSMGICMAVSLAVIGLCSMSLSFMPEPLHREKPHGH
;
A
#
# COMPACT_ATOMS: atom_id res chain seq x y z
N MET A 1 22.27 -35.44 -4.94
CA MET A 1 21.50 -34.34 -5.56
C MET A 1 20.22 -34.15 -4.75
N LEU A 2 20.13 -33.09 -3.96
CA LEU A 2 18.87 -32.70 -3.31
C LEU A 2 17.95 -32.17 -4.41
N SER A 3 17.03 -33.00 -4.91
CA SER A 3 15.96 -32.54 -5.77
C SER A 3 15.00 -31.72 -4.92
N LEU A 4 15.07 -30.40 -5.05
CA LEU A 4 14.11 -29.47 -4.46
C LEU A 4 12.74 -29.76 -5.07
N LYS A 5 11.94 -30.60 -4.39
CA LYS A 5 10.55 -30.86 -4.77
C LYS A 5 9.72 -29.63 -4.43
N LEU A 6 9.40 -28.84 -5.46
CA LEU A 6 8.43 -27.77 -5.35
C LEU A 6 7.02 -28.35 -5.04
N PRO A 7 6.22 -27.68 -4.20
CA PRO A 7 4.87 -28.12 -3.90
C PRO A 7 4.00 -28.20 -5.17
N ARG A 8 3.10 -29.20 -5.21
CA ARG A 8 2.10 -29.29 -6.26
C ARG A 8 1.11 -28.13 -6.15
N LEU A 9 0.85 -27.44 -7.25
CA LEU A 9 -0.17 -26.40 -7.32
C LEU A 9 -1.58 -26.98 -7.42
N LEU A 10 -2.54 -26.23 -6.90
CA LEU A 10 -3.93 -26.62 -6.72
C LEU A 10 -4.83 -25.81 -7.65
N SER A 11 -5.99 -26.38 -7.94
CA SER A 11 -7.13 -25.68 -8.54
C SER A 11 -8.01 -25.05 -7.47
N ILE A 12 -8.86 -24.10 -7.87
CA ILE A 12 -9.81 -23.39 -7.00
C ILE A 12 -10.68 -24.34 -6.15
N ASN A 13 -11.06 -25.49 -6.70
CA ASN A 13 -11.91 -26.49 -6.02
C ASN A 13 -11.17 -27.26 -4.91
N GLN A 14 -9.84 -27.16 -4.86
CA GLN A 14 -8.98 -27.85 -3.90
C GLN A 14 -8.53 -26.94 -2.75
N VAL A 15 -8.85 -25.63 -2.80
CA VAL A 15 -8.54 -24.67 -1.73
C VAL A 15 -9.79 -24.20 -1.01
N PRO A 16 -9.72 -23.91 0.31
CA PRO A 16 -10.87 -23.40 1.06
C PRO A 16 -11.35 -22.06 0.50
N LYS A 17 -12.65 -21.77 0.62
CA LYS A 17 -13.28 -20.54 0.10
C LYS A 17 -12.55 -19.25 0.46
N GLY A 18 -11.99 -19.15 1.67
CA GLY A 18 -11.25 -17.96 2.12
C GLY A 18 -9.94 -17.70 1.38
N TYR A 19 -9.43 -18.65 0.60
CA TYR A 19 -8.23 -18.52 -0.24
C TYR A 19 -8.55 -18.37 -1.73
N GLN A 20 -9.82 -18.46 -2.10
CA GLN A 20 -10.25 -18.37 -3.50
C GLN A 20 -10.28 -16.91 -3.93
N GLU A 21 -9.83 -16.67 -5.16
CA GLU A 21 -9.78 -15.35 -5.78
C GLU A 21 -10.75 -15.33 -6.96
N GLN A 22 -11.41 -14.20 -7.18
CA GLN A 22 -12.40 -14.08 -8.24
C GLN A 22 -11.73 -14.25 -9.61
N GLY A 23 -12.25 -15.15 -10.45
CA GLY A 23 -11.75 -15.35 -11.82
C GLY A 23 -10.48 -16.19 -11.95
N ILE A 24 -9.88 -16.61 -10.84
CA ILE A 24 -8.65 -17.42 -10.82
C ILE A 24 -8.99 -18.90 -10.59
N LEU A 25 -8.59 -19.79 -11.50
CA LEU A 25 -8.97 -21.22 -11.45
C LEU A 25 -7.83 -22.15 -11.04
N PHE A 26 -6.59 -21.80 -11.35
CA PHE A 26 -5.39 -22.62 -11.12
C PHE A 26 -4.24 -21.80 -10.52
N GLY A 27 -3.17 -22.49 -10.14
CA GLY A 27 -1.93 -21.85 -9.67
C GLY A 27 -1.86 -21.61 -8.16
N TYR A 28 -2.86 -22.08 -7.40
CA TYR A 28 -2.91 -21.93 -5.95
C TYR A 28 -1.84 -22.77 -5.25
N ARG A 29 -1.15 -22.16 -4.30
CA ARG A 29 -0.22 -22.86 -3.40
C ARG A 29 -0.99 -23.61 -2.31
N PRO A 30 -0.51 -24.79 -1.85
CA PRO A 30 -1.18 -25.53 -0.78
C PRO A 30 -1.30 -24.72 0.51
N PRO A 31 -2.50 -24.63 1.12
CA PRO A 31 -2.63 -24.11 2.47
C PRO A 31 -1.85 -24.97 3.48
N ARG A 32 -1.46 -24.38 4.61
CA ARG A 32 -0.61 -25.02 5.63
C ARG A 32 0.81 -25.33 5.14
N SER A 33 1.31 -24.51 4.21
CA SER A 33 2.70 -24.57 3.74
C SER A 33 3.69 -24.22 4.88
N SER A 34 4.87 -24.83 4.91
CA SER A 34 5.92 -24.36 5.83
C SER A 34 6.46 -22.99 5.38
N ALA A 35 7.17 -22.29 6.26
CA ALA A 35 7.85 -21.04 5.88
C ALA A 35 8.87 -21.27 4.74
N ALA A 36 9.55 -22.42 4.76
CA ALA A 36 10.48 -22.81 3.70
C ALA A 36 9.76 -23.02 2.37
N ASP A 37 8.61 -23.72 2.37
CA ASP A 37 7.79 -23.90 1.16
C ASP A 37 7.33 -22.55 0.59
N CYS A 38 6.93 -21.61 1.45
CA CYS A 38 6.54 -20.26 1.05
C CYS A 38 7.70 -19.53 0.36
N LEU A 39 8.89 -19.55 0.95
CA LEU A 39 10.09 -18.93 0.38
C LEU A 39 10.50 -19.57 -0.95
N LEU A 40 10.47 -20.91 -1.04
CA LEU A 40 10.77 -21.62 -2.28
C LEU A 40 9.75 -21.32 -3.37
N SER A 41 8.47 -21.14 -3.01
CA SER A 41 7.39 -20.83 -3.95
C SER A 41 7.54 -19.48 -4.65
N VAL A 42 8.35 -18.57 -4.11
CA VAL A 42 8.68 -17.28 -4.76
C VAL A 42 9.34 -17.51 -6.13
N PHE A 43 10.05 -18.63 -6.29
CA PHE A 43 10.72 -19.02 -7.55
C PHE A 43 9.90 -20.03 -8.37
N GLN A 44 8.67 -20.34 -7.96
CA GLN A 44 7.73 -21.17 -8.71
C GLN A 44 6.69 -20.26 -9.37
N MET A 45 6.24 -20.60 -10.58
CA MET A 45 5.14 -19.86 -11.22
C MET A 45 3.81 -20.26 -10.59
N THR A 46 3.20 -19.33 -9.85
CA THR A 46 1.95 -19.47 -9.10
C THR A 46 1.06 -18.27 -9.39
N ASN A 47 -0.19 -18.30 -8.92
CA ASN A 47 -1.07 -17.14 -9.03
C ASN A 47 -0.57 -15.93 -8.20
N GLU A 48 0.36 -16.13 -7.27
CA GLU A 48 0.90 -15.10 -6.38
C GLU A 48 2.27 -14.59 -6.81
N THR A 49 2.91 -15.22 -7.80
CA THR A 49 4.31 -14.93 -8.16
C THR A 49 4.50 -13.47 -8.55
N LEU A 50 3.69 -12.95 -9.48
CA LEU A 50 3.81 -11.55 -9.83
C LEU A 50 3.34 -10.62 -8.71
N ASN A 51 2.33 -11.00 -7.90
CA ASN A 51 1.93 -10.20 -6.72
C ASN A 51 3.11 -9.96 -5.76
N ILE A 52 3.96 -10.97 -5.57
CA ILE A 52 5.19 -10.89 -4.77
C ILE A 52 6.23 -10.00 -5.48
N TRP A 53 6.61 -10.35 -6.72
CA TRP A 53 7.74 -9.73 -7.41
C TRP A 53 7.49 -8.28 -7.82
N THR A 54 6.26 -7.91 -8.16
CA THR A 54 5.90 -6.53 -8.55
C THR A 54 6.03 -5.54 -7.41
N HIS A 55 6.05 -6.00 -6.16
CA HIS A 55 6.34 -5.17 -4.99
C HIS A 55 7.77 -5.39 -4.46
N PHE A 56 8.27 -6.63 -4.46
CA PHE A 56 9.61 -6.94 -3.96
C PHE A 56 10.72 -6.17 -4.68
N VAL A 57 10.72 -6.16 -6.02
CA VAL A 57 11.80 -5.49 -6.78
C VAL A 57 11.75 -3.97 -6.62
N PRO A 58 10.60 -3.30 -6.80
CA PRO A 58 10.53 -1.85 -6.64
C PRO A 58 10.79 -1.37 -5.21
N ALA A 59 10.50 -2.18 -4.19
CA ALA A 59 10.89 -1.87 -2.81
C ALA A 59 12.39 -1.58 -2.69
N TRP A 60 13.24 -2.39 -3.34
CA TRP A 60 14.69 -2.17 -3.32
C TRP A 60 15.13 -0.93 -4.10
N TYR A 61 14.38 -0.56 -5.15
CA TYR A 61 14.58 0.73 -5.82
C TYR A 61 14.28 1.91 -4.88
N PHE A 62 13.18 1.87 -4.12
CA PHE A 62 12.88 2.90 -3.14
C PHE A 62 13.89 2.93 -1.98
N VAL A 63 14.37 1.77 -1.52
CA VAL A 63 15.45 1.67 -0.52
C VAL A 63 16.73 2.31 -1.05
N TRP A 64 17.10 2.03 -2.31
CA TRP A 64 18.25 2.66 -2.95
C TRP A 64 18.11 4.18 -2.95
N THR A 65 16.95 4.70 -3.35
CA THR A 65 16.67 6.15 -3.35
C THR A 65 16.73 6.75 -1.95
N LEU A 66 16.14 6.10 -0.95
CA LEU A 66 16.19 6.52 0.45
C LEU A 66 17.63 6.57 0.97
N VAL A 67 18.43 5.53 0.72
CA VAL A 67 19.84 5.47 1.13
C VAL A 67 20.65 6.55 0.40
N GLY A 68 20.39 6.77 -0.88
CA GLY A 68 20.98 7.85 -1.66
C GLY A 68 20.69 9.23 -1.06
N ARG A 69 19.45 9.50 -0.69
CA ARG A 69 19.05 10.75 -0.02
C ARG A 69 19.64 10.89 1.38
N LEU A 70 19.69 9.82 2.18
CA LEU A 70 20.30 9.85 3.51
C LEU A 70 21.81 10.10 3.48
N ARG A 71 22.51 9.65 2.43
CA ARG A 71 23.97 9.82 2.25
C ARG A 71 24.35 11.07 1.45
N GLY A 72 23.39 11.68 0.75
CA GLY A 72 23.61 12.88 -0.04
C GLY A 72 23.69 14.15 0.82
N PRO A 73 24.15 15.27 0.23
CA PRO A 73 24.18 16.57 0.91
C PRO A 73 22.80 16.97 1.41
N GLY A 74 22.74 17.50 2.64
CA GLY A 74 21.48 17.91 3.28
C GLY A 74 20.64 16.76 3.82
N GLY A 75 20.90 15.49 3.51
CA GLY A 75 20.00 14.37 3.85
C GLY A 75 19.52 14.33 5.31
N ARG A 76 20.45 14.16 6.26
CA ARG A 76 20.15 14.12 7.71
C ARG A 76 20.34 15.45 8.43
N GLU A 77 21.15 16.31 7.84
CA GLU A 77 21.61 17.56 8.45
C GLU A 77 20.59 18.68 8.23
N ASP A 78 19.78 18.60 7.19
CA ASP A 78 18.72 19.57 6.90
C ASP A 78 17.39 19.16 7.58
N PRO A 79 16.87 19.95 8.53
CA PRO A 79 15.55 19.71 9.12
C PRO A 79 14.42 19.67 8.10
N HIS A 80 14.55 20.33 6.95
CA HIS A 80 13.54 20.36 5.89
C HIS A 80 13.46 19.06 5.09
N SER A 81 14.43 18.16 5.23
CA SER A 81 14.46 16.87 4.54
C SER A 81 13.65 15.76 5.25
N TRP A 82 13.26 15.95 6.52
CA TRP A 82 12.56 14.92 7.30
C TRP A 82 11.20 14.47 6.72
N PRO A 83 10.32 15.36 6.23
CA PRO A 83 9.07 14.94 5.59
C PRO A 83 9.31 14.04 4.36
N LEU A 84 10.29 14.40 3.52
CA LEU A 84 10.69 13.56 2.38
C LEU A 84 11.25 12.20 2.85
N LEU A 85 12.12 12.19 3.86
CA LEU A 85 12.68 10.94 4.38
C LEU A 85 11.61 10.01 4.99
N ALA A 86 10.64 10.58 5.70
CA ALA A 86 9.50 9.83 6.23
C ALA A 86 8.65 9.23 5.10
N TYR A 87 8.36 10.01 4.05
CA TYR A 87 7.69 9.53 2.85
C TYR A 87 8.47 8.42 2.11
N LEU A 88 9.77 8.61 1.91
CA LEU A 88 10.61 7.60 1.25
C LEU A 88 10.69 6.30 2.07
N LEU A 89 10.73 6.40 3.40
CA LEU A 89 10.66 5.24 4.28
C LEU A 89 9.35 4.48 4.09
N THR A 90 8.21 5.16 3.98
CA THR A 90 6.93 4.48 3.76
C THR A 90 6.82 3.88 2.35
N CYS A 91 7.42 4.52 1.33
CA CYS A 91 7.58 3.94 -0.01
C CYS A 91 8.38 2.64 -0.03
N CYS A 92 9.28 2.43 0.95
CA CYS A 92 9.99 1.17 1.12
C CYS A 92 9.14 0.13 1.85
N ILE A 93 8.48 0.54 2.94
CA ILE A 93 7.81 -0.39 3.86
C ILE A 93 6.56 -1.01 3.23
N TYR A 94 5.70 -0.22 2.56
CA TYR A 94 4.44 -0.75 2.04
C TYR A 94 4.61 -1.87 0.99
N PRO A 95 5.49 -1.76 -0.03
CA PRO A 95 5.65 -2.86 -0.98
C PRO A 95 6.34 -4.07 -0.33
N LEU A 96 7.26 -3.88 0.63
CA LEU A 96 7.85 -5.01 1.36
C LEU A 96 6.81 -5.75 2.20
N ALA A 97 5.96 -5.03 2.93
CA ALA A 97 4.89 -5.60 3.73
C ALA A 97 3.92 -6.41 2.86
N SER A 98 3.52 -5.85 1.71
CA SER A 98 2.67 -6.53 0.73
C SER A 98 3.33 -7.78 0.14
N SER A 99 4.58 -7.68 -0.32
CA SER A 99 5.35 -8.83 -0.84
C SER A 99 5.46 -9.94 0.19
N CYS A 100 5.75 -9.60 1.45
CA CYS A 100 5.76 -10.55 2.56
C CYS A 100 4.38 -11.18 2.77
N ALA A 101 3.32 -10.38 2.71
CA ALA A 101 1.97 -10.87 2.92
C ALA A 101 1.57 -11.91 1.86
N HIS A 102 1.81 -11.61 0.59
CA HIS A 102 1.61 -12.56 -0.50
C HIS A 102 2.54 -13.77 -0.40
N THR A 103 3.79 -13.61 0.06
CA THR A 103 4.71 -14.75 0.21
C THR A 103 4.21 -15.75 1.26
N PHE A 104 3.82 -15.28 2.44
CA PHE A 104 3.48 -16.13 3.59
C PHE A 104 1.97 -16.41 3.75
N SER A 105 1.14 -15.97 2.79
CA SER A 105 -0.32 -16.09 2.84
C SER A 105 -0.84 -17.54 2.94
N THR A 106 -0.02 -18.54 2.59
CA THR A 106 -0.40 -19.95 2.61
C THR A 106 0.07 -20.71 3.86
N MET A 107 0.80 -20.07 4.78
CA MET A 107 1.33 -20.77 5.97
C MET A 107 0.23 -21.26 6.91
N SER A 108 -0.75 -20.40 7.18
CA SER A 108 -1.94 -20.74 7.95
C SER A 108 -2.97 -19.64 7.75
N THR A 109 -4.24 -19.92 8.07
CA THR A 109 -5.28 -18.89 8.02
C THR A 109 -4.94 -17.72 8.95
N ARG A 110 -4.40 -18.00 10.14
CA ARG A 110 -3.97 -16.98 11.10
C ARG A 110 -2.83 -16.13 10.55
N THR A 111 -1.76 -16.75 10.04
CA THR A 111 -0.62 -16.05 9.44
C THR A 111 -1.08 -15.17 8.29
N ARG A 112 -1.96 -15.68 7.42
CA ARG A 112 -2.55 -14.91 6.32
C ARG A 112 -3.21 -13.62 6.79
N HIS A 113 -4.05 -13.68 7.84
CA HIS A 113 -4.68 -12.48 8.40
C HIS A 113 -3.65 -11.50 8.96
N ILE A 114 -2.69 -11.98 9.76
CA ILE A 114 -1.65 -11.13 10.36
C ILE A 114 -0.81 -10.44 9.28
N CYS A 115 -0.38 -11.19 8.27
CA CYS A 115 0.35 -10.68 7.12
C CYS A 115 -0.41 -9.54 6.42
N TYR A 116 -1.69 -9.73 6.10
CA TYR A 116 -2.49 -8.68 5.47
C TYR A 116 -2.83 -7.51 6.42
N PHE A 117 -2.84 -7.70 7.74
CA PHE A 117 -2.94 -6.58 8.68
C PHE A 117 -1.71 -5.66 8.60
N PHE A 118 -0.51 -6.25 8.51
CA PHE A 118 0.72 -5.48 8.29
C PHE A 118 0.73 -4.80 6.92
N ASP A 119 0.26 -5.46 5.88
CA ASP A 119 0.11 -4.88 4.53
C ASP A 119 -0.79 -3.62 4.57
N TYR A 120 -1.99 -3.73 5.13
CA TYR A 120 -2.93 -2.60 5.23
C TYR A 120 -2.43 -1.46 6.11
N ALA A 121 -1.76 -1.78 7.22
CA ALA A 121 -1.15 -0.77 8.07
C ALA A 121 -0.02 -0.04 7.33
N ALA A 122 0.82 -0.76 6.58
CA ALA A 122 1.90 -0.16 5.82
C ALA A 122 1.38 0.75 4.69
N LEU A 123 0.30 0.36 4.01
CA LEU A 123 -0.36 1.20 3.01
C LEU A 123 -0.98 2.47 3.65
N SER A 124 -1.58 2.34 4.84
CA SER A 124 -2.10 3.48 5.60
C SER A 124 -0.98 4.44 6.02
N MET A 125 0.17 3.91 6.47
CA MET A 125 1.36 4.70 6.78
C MET A 125 1.94 5.40 5.54
N TYR A 126 1.83 4.80 4.35
CA TYR A 126 2.20 5.45 3.10
C TYR A 126 1.32 6.67 2.78
N SER A 127 0.02 6.63 3.08
CA SER A 127 -0.85 7.82 3.02
C SER A 127 -0.33 8.93 3.94
N LEU A 128 -0.01 8.61 5.21
CA LEU A 128 0.56 9.59 6.14
C LEU A 128 1.87 10.19 5.64
N GLY A 129 2.77 9.35 5.11
CA GLY A 129 4.02 9.82 4.50
C GLY A 129 3.77 10.80 3.35
N SER A 130 2.78 10.48 2.50
CA SER A 130 2.36 11.36 1.40
C SER A 130 1.82 12.69 1.94
N ALA A 131 0.96 12.66 2.97
CA ALA A 131 0.45 13.86 3.62
C ALA A 131 1.58 14.73 4.20
N LEU A 132 2.55 14.13 4.90
CA LEU A 132 3.70 14.86 5.45
C LEU A 132 4.50 15.56 4.34
N ALA A 133 4.83 14.86 3.25
CA ALA A 133 5.52 15.44 2.10
C ALA A 133 4.67 16.53 1.41
N TYR A 134 3.36 16.32 1.29
CA TYR A 134 2.46 17.28 0.65
C TYR A 134 2.30 18.56 1.46
N SER A 135 2.17 18.44 2.79
CA SER A 135 2.18 19.58 3.71
C SER A 135 3.47 20.39 3.59
N ALA A 136 4.60 19.71 3.38
CA ALA A 136 5.91 20.35 3.35
C ALA A 136 6.22 21.03 2.01
N TYR A 137 5.97 20.38 0.87
CA TYR A 137 6.49 20.84 -0.42
C TYR A 137 5.40 21.15 -1.46
N ILE A 138 4.15 20.72 -1.24
CA ILE A 138 3.08 20.80 -2.23
C ILE A 138 2.07 21.88 -1.85
N PHE A 139 1.85 22.17 -0.57
CA PHE A 139 0.84 23.14 -0.13
C PHE A 139 0.93 24.48 -0.88
N PRO A 140 -0.21 25.06 -1.31
CA PRO A 140 -0.24 26.39 -1.93
C PRO A 140 0.28 27.45 -0.98
N ALA A 141 1.02 28.44 -1.48
CA ALA A 141 1.65 29.47 -0.66
C ALA A 141 0.61 30.26 0.14
N GLU A 142 -0.55 30.58 -0.44
CA GLU A 142 -1.63 31.29 0.27
C GLU A 142 -2.30 30.49 1.39
N TRP A 143 -2.12 29.16 1.42
CA TRP A 143 -2.72 28.28 2.45
C TRP A 143 -1.73 27.95 3.56
N VAL A 144 -0.44 28.21 3.35
CA VAL A 144 0.56 28.03 4.41
C VAL A 144 0.18 28.89 5.60
N ASN A 145 0.25 28.29 6.78
CA ASN A 145 -0.15 28.90 8.07
C ASN A 145 -1.66 29.18 8.25
N SER A 146 -2.51 28.71 7.33
CA SER A 146 -3.96 28.70 7.55
C SER A 146 -4.39 27.65 8.58
N THR A 147 -5.61 27.76 9.10
CA THR A 147 -6.22 26.74 9.96
C THR A 147 -6.24 25.36 9.29
N PHE A 148 -6.51 25.32 7.98
CA PHE A 148 -6.48 24.06 7.23
C PHE A 148 -5.09 23.42 7.25
N HIS A 149 -4.03 24.19 7.00
CA HIS A 149 -2.66 23.69 7.07
C HIS A 149 -2.30 23.16 8.48
N HIS A 150 -2.71 23.85 9.54
CA HIS A 150 -2.46 23.41 10.92
C HIS A 150 -3.22 22.11 11.28
N CYS A 151 -4.43 21.93 10.79
CA CYS A 151 -5.24 20.73 11.04
C CYS A 151 -4.93 19.57 10.08
N TYR A 152 -4.24 19.83 8.96
CA TYR A 152 -4.03 18.85 7.89
C TYR A 152 -3.29 17.59 8.37
N ILE A 153 -2.13 17.72 9.02
CA ILE A 153 -1.37 16.58 9.55
C ILE A 153 -2.11 15.83 10.68
N PRO A 154 -2.70 16.51 11.68
CA PRO A 154 -3.54 15.84 12.68
C PRO A 154 -4.70 15.03 12.06
N ILE A 155 -5.36 15.55 11.04
CA ILE A 155 -6.42 14.82 10.33
C ILE A 155 -5.83 13.64 9.55
N ALA A 156 -4.69 13.79 8.88
CA ALA A 156 -4.02 12.68 8.20
C ALA A 156 -3.61 11.55 9.17
N VAL A 157 -3.15 11.89 10.37
CA VAL A 157 -2.88 10.93 11.47
C VAL A 157 -4.15 10.18 11.86
N PHE A 158 -5.26 10.91 12.08
CA PHE A 158 -6.56 10.30 12.39
C PHE A 158 -7.04 9.38 11.27
N ASN A 159 -6.97 9.85 10.02
CA ASN A 159 -7.34 9.07 8.83
C ASN A 159 -6.52 7.78 8.75
N THR A 160 -5.22 7.84 9.03
CA THR A 160 -4.33 6.66 9.04
C THR A 160 -4.79 5.62 10.05
N VAL A 161 -5.11 6.04 11.29
CA VAL A 161 -5.60 5.13 12.35
C VAL A 161 -6.94 4.49 11.96
N VAL A 162 -7.87 5.28 11.45
CA VAL A 162 -9.18 4.80 10.99
C VAL A 162 -9.01 3.81 9.83
N SER A 163 -8.12 4.12 8.89
CA SER A 163 -7.88 3.29 7.69
C SER A 163 -7.27 1.94 8.05
N THR A 164 -6.26 1.91 8.93
CA THR A 164 -5.70 0.66 9.47
C THR A 164 -6.79 -0.14 10.18
N SER A 165 -7.59 0.50 11.03
CA SER A 165 -8.65 -0.16 11.81
C SER A 165 -9.73 -0.78 10.93
N LEU A 166 -10.28 0.00 9.98
CA LEU A 166 -11.30 -0.46 9.04
C LEU A 166 -10.79 -1.57 8.14
N SER A 167 -9.55 -1.46 7.64
CA SER A 167 -8.95 -2.45 6.75
C SER A 167 -8.67 -3.77 7.47
N CYS A 168 -8.13 -3.73 8.69
CA CYS A 168 -7.98 -4.91 9.54
C CYS A 168 -9.33 -5.54 9.87
N TYR A 169 -10.31 -4.72 10.27
CA TYR A 169 -11.67 -5.20 10.56
C TYR A 169 -12.34 -5.85 9.34
N SER A 170 -12.11 -5.33 8.13
CA SER A 170 -12.69 -5.87 6.89
C SER A 170 -12.37 -7.36 6.69
N ARG A 171 -11.24 -7.85 7.21
CA ARG A 171 -10.82 -9.25 7.07
C ARG A 171 -11.71 -10.22 7.84
N PHE A 172 -12.30 -9.80 8.96
CA PHE A 172 -13.25 -10.61 9.72
C PHE A 172 -14.58 -10.76 8.99
N LEU A 173 -14.95 -9.76 8.18
CA LEU A 173 -16.19 -9.72 7.42
C LEU A 173 -16.08 -10.37 6.03
N GLU A 174 -14.88 -10.73 5.59
CA GLU A 174 -14.62 -11.12 4.20
C GLU A 174 -15.43 -12.34 3.74
N VAL A 175 -15.62 -13.34 4.61
CA VAL A 175 -16.34 -14.57 4.28
C VAL A 175 -17.86 -14.37 4.37
N GLU A 176 -18.34 -13.71 5.41
CA GLU A 176 -19.77 -13.57 5.69
C GLU A 176 -20.41 -12.41 4.90
N TRP A 177 -19.70 -11.28 4.76
CA TRP A 177 -20.18 -10.04 4.15
C TRP A 177 -19.17 -9.49 3.11
N PRO A 178 -18.85 -10.24 2.04
CA PRO A 178 -17.76 -9.91 1.11
C PRO A 178 -17.90 -8.53 0.45
N ARG A 179 -19.13 -8.12 0.11
CA ARG A 179 -19.39 -6.81 -0.50
C ARG A 179 -19.10 -5.65 0.46
N PHE A 180 -19.51 -5.79 1.71
CA PHE A 180 -19.27 -4.76 2.74
C PHE A 180 -17.80 -4.73 3.15
N SER A 181 -17.15 -5.89 3.29
CA SER A 181 -15.71 -6.01 3.49
C SER A 181 -14.92 -5.26 2.41
N LYS A 182 -15.25 -5.51 1.13
CA LYS A 182 -14.62 -4.83 0.00
C LYS A 182 -14.89 -3.32 0.01
N ALA A 183 -16.13 -2.89 0.24
CA ALA A 183 -16.49 -1.47 0.29
C ALA A 183 -15.75 -0.73 1.42
N SER A 184 -15.73 -1.32 2.62
CA SER A 184 -15.00 -0.79 3.78
C SER A 184 -13.51 -0.61 3.48
N ARG A 185 -12.86 -1.64 2.91
CA ARG A 185 -11.44 -1.59 2.54
C ARG A 185 -11.17 -0.56 1.45
N THR A 186 -12.05 -0.44 0.46
CA THR A 186 -11.90 0.56 -0.62
C THR A 186 -12.01 1.97 -0.07
N LEU A 187 -13.03 2.24 0.76
CA LEU A 187 -13.23 3.55 1.39
C LEU A 187 -12.08 3.92 2.34
N ALA A 188 -11.53 2.94 3.06
CA ALA A 188 -10.37 3.12 3.93
C ALA A 188 -9.12 3.62 3.20
N PHE A 189 -9.02 3.50 1.87
CA PHE A 189 -7.86 4.03 1.11
C PHE A 189 -8.23 5.16 0.15
N VAL A 190 -9.43 5.15 -0.42
CA VAL A 190 -9.90 6.23 -1.31
C VAL A 190 -10.11 7.54 -0.55
N TYR A 191 -10.71 7.50 0.64
CA TYR A 191 -10.96 8.73 1.41
C TYR A 191 -9.67 9.44 1.85
N PRO A 192 -8.68 8.75 2.47
CA PRO A 192 -7.40 9.38 2.79
C PRO A 192 -6.67 9.91 1.55
N TYR A 193 -6.66 9.18 0.44
CA TYR A 193 -6.05 9.66 -0.81
C TYR A 193 -6.66 10.99 -1.28
N LEU A 194 -7.99 11.08 -1.28
CA LEU A 194 -8.69 12.30 -1.69
C LEU A 194 -8.39 13.46 -0.74
N PHE A 195 -8.39 13.21 0.57
CA PHE A 195 -8.04 14.21 1.58
C PHE A 195 -6.60 14.70 1.42
N ASP A 196 -5.65 13.79 1.32
CA ASP A 196 -4.23 14.11 1.17
C ASP A 196 -4.01 14.90 -0.13
N SER A 197 -4.74 14.57 -1.20
CA SER A 197 -4.59 15.22 -2.51
C SER A 197 -5.26 16.59 -2.64
N ILE A 198 -6.00 17.09 -1.65
CA ILE A 198 -6.66 18.42 -1.68
C ILE A 198 -5.70 19.55 -2.11
N PRO A 199 -4.54 19.78 -1.45
CA PRO A 199 -3.59 20.83 -1.86
C PRO A 199 -3.06 20.63 -3.29
N LEU A 200 -2.87 19.37 -3.70
CA LEU A 200 -2.41 19.06 -5.06
C LEU A 200 -3.47 19.38 -6.12
N PHE A 201 -4.73 18.99 -5.88
CA PHE A 201 -5.83 19.28 -6.80
C PHE A 201 -6.10 20.78 -6.91
N TYR A 202 -5.92 21.52 -5.82
CA TYR A 202 -5.96 22.98 -5.90
C TYR A 202 -4.83 23.55 -6.76
N ARG A 203 -3.61 23.01 -6.65
CA ARG A 203 -2.51 23.38 -7.58
C ARG A 203 -2.81 23.03 -9.02
N PHE A 204 -3.46 21.90 -9.31
CA PHE A 204 -3.91 21.60 -10.67
C PHE A 204 -4.91 22.63 -11.19
N TYR A 205 -5.87 23.04 -10.37
CA TYR A 205 -6.84 24.07 -10.72
C TYR A 205 -6.16 25.41 -11.03
N LEU A 206 -5.28 25.88 -10.15
CA LEU A 206 -4.54 27.13 -10.37
C LEU A 206 -3.66 27.04 -11.62
N CYS A 207 -2.92 25.94 -11.78
CA CYS A 207 -2.07 25.72 -12.94
C CYS A 207 -2.85 25.74 -14.26
N ALA A 208 -4.05 25.18 -14.27
CA ALA A 208 -4.93 25.19 -15.44
C ALA A 208 -5.50 26.60 -15.71
N ALA A 209 -5.81 27.37 -14.67
CA ALA A 209 -6.32 28.74 -14.79
C ALA A 209 -5.23 29.73 -15.26
N GLU A 210 -4.00 29.57 -14.77
CA GLU A 210 -2.89 30.50 -15.00
C GLU A 210 -1.92 30.04 -16.09
N SER A 211 -2.14 28.85 -16.69
CA SER A 211 -1.27 28.26 -17.71
C SER A 211 0.19 28.07 -17.24
N CYS A 212 0.38 27.51 -16.04
CA CYS A 212 1.74 27.35 -15.50
C CYS A 212 2.59 26.36 -16.31
N THR A 213 3.91 26.57 -16.28
CA THR A 213 4.90 25.74 -16.96
C THR A 213 5.75 24.91 -15.99
N GLU A 214 5.26 24.67 -14.76
CA GLU A 214 5.95 23.88 -13.74
C GLU A 214 6.07 22.41 -14.17
N ALA A 215 7.30 21.90 -14.29
CA ALA A 215 7.55 20.53 -14.71
C ALA A 215 6.97 19.50 -13.73
N ALA A 216 6.99 19.81 -12.43
CA ALA A 216 6.45 18.96 -11.37
C ALA A 216 4.95 18.65 -11.56
N ILE A 217 4.16 19.60 -12.07
CA ILE A 217 2.71 19.41 -12.28
C ILE A 217 2.43 18.30 -13.30
N LEU A 218 3.21 18.23 -14.39
CA LEU A 218 3.06 17.16 -15.38
C LEU A 218 3.32 15.78 -14.76
N VAL A 219 4.29 15.68 -13.85
CA VAL A 219 4.61 14.42 -13.17
C VAL A 219 3.52 14.06 -12.16
N HIS A 220 2.98 15.04 -11.43
CA HIS A 220 1.81 14.84 -10.55
C HIS A 220 0.58 14.37 -11.33
N TYR A 221 0.32 14.88 -12.55
CA TYR A 221 -0.76 14.36 -13.40
C TYR A 221 -0.59 12.86 -13.71
N LYS A 222 0.64 12.43 -14.02
CA LYS A 222 0.94 11.00 -14.23
C LYS A 222 0.64 10.20 -12.96
N HIS A 223 1.08 10.68 -11.79
CA HIS A 223 0.75 10.07 -10.51
C HIS A 223 -0.77 9.92 -10.32
N THR A 224 -1.54 10.99 -10.53
CA THR A 224 -3.00 10.99 -10.39
C THR A 224 -3.68 10.01 -11.35
N ILE A 225 -3.26 9.94 -12.62
CA ILE A 225 -3.78 8.97 -13.59
C ILE A 225 -3.55 7.54 -13.08
N PHE A 226 -2.33 7.23 -12.60
CA PHE A 226 -2.02 5.90 -12.08
C PHE A 226 -2.76 5.59 -10.78
N ALA A 227 -3.03 6.57 -9.91
CA ALA A 227 -3.85 6.40 -8.72
C ALA A 227 -5.30 6.04 -9.07
N PHE A 228 -5.90 6.74 -10.05
CA PHE A 228 -7.24 6.41 -10.55
C PHE A 228 -7.28 5.02 -11.20
N LEU A 229 -6.28 4.68 -12.02
CA LEU A 229 -6.17 3.36 -12.65
C LEU A 229 -6.05 2.26 -11.60
N THR A 230 -5.23 2.46 -10.57
CA THR A 230 -5.08 1.55 -9.43
C THR A 230 -6.43 1.29 -8.75
N CYS A 231 -7.18 2.34 -8.42
CA CYS A 231 -8.52 2.20 -7.84
C CYS A 231 -9.50 1.49 -8.78
N PHE A 232 -9.50 1.84 -10.07
CA PHE A 232 -10.39 1.25 -11.07
C PHE A 232 -10.15 -0.26 -11.24
N ILE A 233 -8.89 -0.68 -11.36
CA ILE A 233 -8.53 -2.09 -11.53
C ILE A 233 -8.90 -2.90 -10.28
N PHE A 234 -8.60 -2.38 -9.08
CA PHE A 234 -8.98 -3.02 -7.81
C PHE A 234 -10.50 -3.17 -7.66
N ALA A 235 -11.26 -2.13 -8.03
CA ALA A 235 -12.71 -2.16 -7.92
C ALA A 235 -13.35 -3.12 -8.94
N SER A 236 -12.85 -3.16 -10.18
CA SER A 236 -13.49 -3.84 -11.30
C SER A 236 -13.20 -5.34 -11.41
N HIS A 237 -12.03 -5.81 -10.95
CA HIS A 237 -11.49 -7.17 -11.16
C HIS A 237 -11.31 -7.53 -12.66
N LEU A 238 -10.90 -6.55 -13.46
CA LEU A 238 -10.59 -6.77 -14.86
C LEU A 238 -9.10 -7.09 -15.03
N PRO A 239 -8.74 -8.01 -15.95
CA PRO A 239 -9.59 -8.67 -16.94
C PRO A 239 -10.18 -10.04 -16.54
N GLU A 240 -9.72 -10.66 -15.45
CA GLU A 240 -10.05 -12.04 -15.05
C GLU A 240 -11.54 -12.25 -14.76
N ARG A 241 -12.28 -11.21 -14.40
CA ARG A 241 -13.74 -11.26 -14.29
C ARG A 241 -14.44 -11.56 -15.61
N LEU A 242 -13.89 -11.14 -16.75
CA LEU A 242 -14.48 -11.34 -18.08
C LEU A 242 -14.01 -12.65 -18.73
N ALA A 243 -12.80 -13.11 -18.41
CA ALA A 243 -12.25 -14.36 -18.91
C ALA A 243 -11.62 -15.18 -17.77
N PRO A 244 -12.44 -15.82 -16.91
CA PRO A 244 -11.93 -16.66 -15.82
C PRO A 244 -10.98 -17.74 -16.34
N GLY A 245 -9.92 -18.03 -15.59
CA GLY A 245 -8.92 -19.06 -15.95
C GLY A 245 -7.82 -18.59 -16.92
N HIS A 246 -8.01 -17.47 -17.62
CA HIS A 246 -7.05 -17.01 -18.64
C HIS A 246 -5.90 -16.20 -18.05
N PHE A 247 -6.13 -15.60 -16.88
CA PHE A 247 -5.20 -14.69 -16.20
C PHE A 247 -4.70 -15.25 -14.84
N ASP A 248 -4.78 -16.58 -14.68
CA ASP A 248 -4.49 -17.26 -13.41
C ASP A 248 -3.08 -16.96 -12.89
N TYR A 249 -2.10 -16.88 -13.80
CA TYR A 249 -0.70 -16.70 -13.46
C TYR A 249 -0.18 -15.29 -13.78
N ILE A 250 -0.68 -14.69 -14.86
CA ILE A 250 -0.19 -13.40 -15.38
C ILE A 250 -1.38 -12.55 -15.81
N GLY A 251 -1.37 -11.26 -15.41
CA GLY A 251 -2.23 -10.22 -15.93
C GLY A 251 -3.59 -10.08 -15.26
N HIS A 252 -3.87 -10.78 -14.15
CA HIS A 252 -5.10 -10.53 -13.40
C HIS A 252 -5.01 -9.20 -12.63
N SER A 253 -6.18 -8.68 -12.23
CA SER A 253 -6.35 -7.32 -11.75
C SER A 253 -5.45 -7.01 -10.57
N HIS A 254 -5.24 -7.95 -9.64
CA HIS A 254 -4.41 -7.69 -8.46
C HIS A 254 -2.94 -7.42 -8.81
N GLN A 255 -2.40 -8.13 -9.81
CA GLN A 255 -1.05 -7.88 -10.33
C GLN A 255 -0.97 -6.52 -11.02
N VAL A 256 -1.96 -6.20 -11.84
CA VAL A 256 -2.04 -4.91 -12.55
C VAL A 256 -2.21 -3.76 -11.54
N PHE A 257 -2.98 -3.96 -10.47
CA PHE A 257 -3.13 -3.05 -9.35
C PHE A 257 -1.79 -2.76 -8.68
N HIS A 258 -0.97 -3.78 -8.36
CA HIS A 258 0.37 -3.59 -7.82
C HIS A 258 1.27 -2.78 -8.78
N VAL A 259 1.29 -3.14 -10.07
CA VAL A 259 2.10 -2.43 -11.06
C VAL A 259 1.69 -0.96 -11.18
N CYS A 260 0.39 -0.68 -11.26
CA CYS A 260 -0.11 0.69 -11.33
C CYS A 260 0.20 1.49 -10.06
N GLY A 261 0.05 0.86 -8.89
CA GLY A 261 0.36 1.48 -7.60
C GLY A 261 1.83 1.88 -7.51
N ILE A 262 2.76 0.99 -7.85
CA ILE A 262 4.20 1.27 -7.82
C ILE A 262 4.61 2.34 -8.82
N ILE A 263 4.09 2.29 -10.05
CA ILE A 263 4.36 3.34 -11.06
C ILE A 263 3.81 4.69 -10.56
N GLY A 264 2.62 4.68 -9.95
CA GLY A 264 2.03 5.84 -9.30
C GLY A 264 2.92 6.40 -8.19
N THR A 265 3.44 5.56 -7.30
CA THR A 265 4.39 5.94 -6.24
C THR A 265 5.69 6.50 -6.81
N HIS A 266 6.22 5.92 -7.89
CA HIS A 266 7.41 6.43 -8.57
C HIS A 266 7.18 7.86 -9.09
N PHE A 267 6.08 8.12 -9.80
CA PHE A 267 5.78 9.48 -10.25
C PHE A 267 5.52 10.44 -9.09
N GLN A 268 4.85 10.01 -8.03
CA GLN A 268 4.65 10.84 -6.84
C GLN A 268 5.99 11.22 -6.20
N MET A 269 6.91 10.26 -6.08
CA MET A 269 8.24 10.46 -5.53
C MET A 269 9.04 11.46 -6.36
N GLU A 270 9.08 11.29 -7.69
CA GLU A 270 9.75 12.22 -8.60
C GLU A 270 9.17 13.63 -8.48
N ALA A 271 7.84 13.76 -8.49
CA ALA A 271 7.17 15.04 -8.39
C ALA A 271 7.42 15.75 -7.04
N ILE A 272 7.37 15.01 -5.93
CA ILE A 272 7.72 15.54 -4.59
C ILE A 272 9.18 16.00 -4.55
N MET A 273 10.11 15.24 -5.16
CA MET A 273 11.53 15.64 -5.20
C MET A 273 11.75 16.88 -6.06
N MET A 274 11.01 17.05 -7.16
CA MET A 274 11.02 18.26 -7.97
C MET A 274 10.48 19.45 -7.17
N ASP A 275 9.31 19.31 -6.54
CA ASP A 275 8.71 20.35 -5.69
C ASP A 275 9.63 20.74 -4.53
N MET A 276 10.27 19.76 -3.87
CA MET A 276 11.25 20.05 -2.84
C MET A 276 12.41 20.87 -3.41
N ALA A 277 12.98 20.50 -4.56
CA ALA A 277 14.12 21.21 -5.14
C ALA A 277 13.77 22.64 -5.61
N GLU A 278 12.62 22.81 -6.25
CA GLU A 278 12.19 24.08 -6.85
C GLU A 278 11.62 25.06 -5.81
N ARG A 279 10.88 24.54 -4.81
CA ARG A 279 10.12 25.36 -3.86
C ARG A 279 10.78 25.50 -2.49
N HIS A 280 11.91 24.81 -2.24
CA HIS A 280 12.67 24.89 -0.99
C HIS A 280 12.86 26.35 -0.52
N ASN A 281 13.40 27.20 -1.39
CA ASN A 281 13.76 28.57 -1.04
C ASN A 281 12.55 29.51 -0.92
N GLN A 282 11.42 29.17 -1.53
CA GLN A 282 10.19 29.98 -1.51
C GLN A 282 9.35 29.71 -0.26
N LEU A 283 9.36 28.46 0.22
CA LEU A 283 8.58 28.05 1.39
C LEU A 283 9.33 28.33 2.70
N LEU A 284 10.67 28.25 2.71
CA LEU A 284 11.51 28.51 3.90
C LEU A 284 11.17 29.80 4.68
N PRO A 285 10.99 30.98 4.05
CA PRO A 285 10.72 32.22 4.76
C PRO A 285 9.32 32.31 5.37
N THR A 286 8.39 31.47 4.89
CA THR A 286 6.94 31.63 5.12
C THR A 286 6.35 30.45 5.92
N SER A 287 7.11 29.37 6.09
CA SER A 287 6.59 28.11 6.61
C SER A 287 6.99 27.82 8.06
N LEU A 288 5.98 27.50 8.88
CA LEU A 288 6.11 26.45 9.91
C LEU A 288 6.08 25.10 9.15
N LEU A 289 7.18 24.75 8.48
CA LEU A 289 7.34 23.40 7.93
C LEU A 289 7.13 22.37 9.06
N PRO A 290 6.58 21.18 8.79
CA PRO A 290 6.46 20.16 9.82
C PRO A 290 7.82 19.96 10.45
N SER A 291 7.95 20.33 11.73
CA SER A 291 9.24 20.19 12.40
C SER A 291 9.67 18.73 12.32
N SER A 292 10.97 18.46 12.36
CA SER A 292 11.48 17.09 12.46
C SER A 292 10.77 16.34 13.61
N LEU A 293 10.47 17.03 14.71
CA LEU A 293 9.68 16.52 15.82
C LEU A 293 8.22 16.20 15.45
N GLN A 294 7.53 17.07 14.72
CA GLN A 294 6.16 16.80 14.27
C GLN A 294 6.13 15.61 13.31
N THR A 295 7.06 15.55 12.36
CA THR A 295 7.17 14.45 11.39
C THR A 295 7.41 13.12 12.10
N LEU A 296 8.44 13.05 12.95
CA LEU A 296 8.78 11.84 13.70
C LEU A 296 7.70 11.47 14.71
N GLY A 297 7.07 12.47 15.35
CA GLY A 297 5.98 12.30 16.30
C GLY A 297 4.74 11.69 15.63
N SER A 298 4.29 12.26 14.51
CA SER A 298 3.16 11.74 13.73
C SER A 298 3.40 10.31 13.25
N MET A 299 4.60 10.02 12.72
CA MET A 299 4.99 8.68 12.28
C MET A 299 5.04 7.69 13.46
N GLY A 300 5.63 8.08 14.59
CA GLY A 300 5.75 7.26 15.79
C GLY A 300 4.40 6.93 16.42
N ILE A 301 3.51 7.92 16.55
CA ILE A 301 2.15 7.73 17.07
C ILE A 301 1.36 6.78 16.16
N CYS A 302 1.36 7.00 14.85
CA CYS A 302 0.62 6.14 13.92
C CYS A 302 1.16 4.72 13.87
N MET A 303 2.48 4.55 13.96
CA MET A 303 3.10 3.23 14.05
C MET A 303 2.66 2.50 15.32
N ALA A 304 2.74 3.16 16.49
CA ALA A 304 2.36 2.57 17.77
C ALA A 304 0.88 2.17 17.78
N VAL A 305 -0.01 3.06 17.32
CA VAL A 305 -1.45 2.76 17.25
C VAL A 305 -1.75 1.66 16.23
N SER A 306 -1.10 1.68 15.06
CA SER A 306 -1.29 0.62 14.05
C SER A 306 -0.85 -0.74 14.57
N LEU A 307 0.28 -0.81 15.28
CA LEU A 307 0.75 -2.04 15.93
C LEU A 307 -0.22 -2.50 17.03
N ALA A 308 -0.81 -1.59 17.80
CA ALA A 308 -1.84 -1.92 18.77
C ALA A 308 -3.10 -2.49 18.11
N VAL A 309 -3.56 -1.89 17.01
CA VAL A 309 -4.69 -2.40 16.20
C VAL A 309 -4.37 -3.80 15.67
N ILE A 310 -3.19 -4.00 15.08
CA ILE A 310 -2.76 -5.31 14.59
C ILE A 310 -2.75 -6.33 15.74
N GLY A 311 -2.21 -5.96 16.90
CA GLY A 311 -2.17 -6.80 18.10
C GLY A 311 -3.57 -7.22 18.56
N LEU A 312 -4.48 -6.24 18.68
CA LEU A 312 -5.89 -6.48 19.05
C LEU A 312 -6.58 -7.41 18.05
N CYS A 313 -6.51 -7.11 16.75
CA CYS A 313 -7.08 -7.96 15.72
C CYS A 313 -6.46 -9.36 15.73
N SER A 314 -5.15 -9.48 15.93
CA SER A 314 -4.44 -10.77 15.97
C SER A 314 -4.87 -11.63 17.17
N MET A 315 -5.15 -11.02 18.32
CA MET A 315 -5.71 -11.72 19.47
C MET A 315 -7.14 -12.20 19.17
N SER A 316 -7.96 -11.34 18.55
CA SER A 316 -9.34 -11.66 18.16
C SER A 316 -9.46 -12.83 17.19
N LEU A 317 -8.44 -13.11 16.36
CA LEU A 317 -8.42 -14.28 15.47
C LEU A 317 -8.57 -15.61 16.21
N SER A 318 -8.17 -15.68 17.48
CA SER A 318 -8.26 -16.91 18.28
C SER A 318 -9.70 -17.31 18.60
N PHE A 319 -10.64 -16.37 18.45
CA PHE A 319 -12.08 -16.60 18.65
C PHE A 319 -12.84 -16.85 17.34
N MET A 320 -12.15 -16.83 16.19
CA MET A 320 -12.78 -17.20 14.92
C MET A 320 -12.88 -18.72 14.80
N PRO A 321 -14.05 -19.27 14.41
CA PRO A 321 -14.19 -20.69 14.14
C PRO A 321 -13.23 -21.10 13.02
N GLU A 322 -12.48 -22.20 13.19
CA GLU A 322 -11.78 -22.77 12.03
C GLU A 322 -12.83 -23.21 10.99
N PRO A 323 -12.61 -22.93 9.70
CA PRO A 323 -13.51 -23.42 8.67
C PRO A 323 -13.52 -24.95 8.70
N LEU A 324 -14.71 -25.53 8.95
CA LEU A 324 -14.97 -26.97 8.91
C LEU A 324 -14.44 -27.56 7.59
N HIS A 325 -13.44 -28.42 7.69
CA HIS A 325 -13.03 -29.28 6.58
C HIS A 325 -14.16 -30.27 6.32
N ARG A 326 -14.88 -30.13 5.21
CA ARG A 326 -15.56 -31.28 4.61
C ARG A 326 -14.48 -32.17 4.03
N GLU A 327 -13.93 -33.06 4.86
CA GLU A 327 -13.36 -34.31 4.35
C GLU A 327 -14.49 -34.97 3.54
N LYS A 328 -14.44 -34.89 2.21
CA LYS A 328 -15.16 -35.87 1.41
C LYS A 328 -14.39 -37.17 1.66
N PRO A 329 -15.01 -38.22 2.25
CA PRO A 329 -14.37 -39.51 2.27
C PRO A 329 -14.12 -39.89 0.82
N HIS A 330 -12.89 -40.31 0.53
CA HIS A 330 -12.58 -41.01 -0.71
C HIS A 330 -13.46 -42.27 -0.75
N GLY A 331 -14.60 -42.17 -1.42
CA GLY A 331 -15.43 -43.30 -1.78
C GLY A 331 -14.77 -44.02 -2.95
N HIS A 332 -14.31 -45.24 -2.63
CA HIS A 332 -13.91 -46.39 -3.44
C HIS A 332 -13.86 -46.27 -4.96
#